data_AF-A0A352NTP9-F1
#
_entry.id   AF-A0A352NTP9-F1
#
_cell.length_a   1.000
_cell.length_b   1.000
_cell.length_c   1.000
_cell.angle_alpha   90.00
_cell.angle_beta   90.00
_cell.angle_gamma   90.00
#
_symmetry.space_group_name_H-M   'P 1'
#
loop_
_entity.id
_entity.type
_entity.pdbx_description
1 polymer ?
#
loop_
_entity_poly.entity_id
_entity_poly.type
_entity_poly.pdbx_seq_one_letter_code
_entity_poly.pdbx_strand_id
1 'polypeptide(L)'
;MFSPLYGTDNNGVPILSKSEIDIIAEQFIKEFCPSALKEPKAIDIDLFSMDYLKLEEDFQYLSHCGVYLGMMVFNDTNKIPVYNPDNNRAEYAAAKKGTIIIDNTLLEEDQERRYRFTMAHECGHWIFHRNKFMYNPNQISLFEQPKQAVFKCRTVSLEGKTKPYTEWNDNDRMEWQANYTSSALLMPRSMILKMYNCSLLKQSREKNRNIGVLSQQLFVARISNLFNVSNQAAEIRLKNLGIIKQSNISTFDEEYDKQFYGI
;
A
#
# COMPACT_ATOMS: atom_id res chain seq x y z
N MET A 1 0.67 -16.88 -12.38
CA MET A 1 0.41 -15.72 -11.52
C MET A 1 0.00 -14.57 -12.43
N PHE A 2 -1.15 -13.97 -12.16
CA PHE A 2 -1.61 -12.76 -12.82
C PHE A 2 -0.46 -11.74 -12.99
N SER A 3 -0.38 -11.11 -14.17
CA SER A 3 0.57 -10.04 -14.47
C SER A 3 -0.19 -8.83 -15.00
N PRO A 4 -0.27 -7.73 -14.22
CA PRO A 4 -0.99 -6.53 -14.64
C PRO A 4 -0.32 -5.86 -15.84
N LEU A 5 -1.14 -5.21 -16.67
CA LEU A 5 -0.70 -4.40 -17.80
C LEU A 5 -0.99 -2.93 -17.49
N TYR A 6 0.01 -2.07 -17.67
CA TYR A 6 -0.09 -0.63 -17.45
C TYR A 6 1.00 0.09 -18.24
N GLY A 7 0.79 1.38 -18.52
CA GLY A 7 1.84 2.26 -19.06
C GLY A 7 2.84 2.67 -17.99
N THR A 8 4.03 3.07 -18.40
CA THR A 8 5.03 3.68 -17.52
C THR A 8 5.43 5.05 -18.04
N ASP A 9 5.88 5.92 -17.14
CA ASP A 9 6.54 7.15 -17.53
C ASP A 9 7.97 6.91 -18.07
N ASN A 10 8.65 7.98 -18.47
CA ASN A 10 10.01 7.92 -19.02
C ASN A 10 11.05 7.35 -18.03
N ASN A 11 10.75 7.35 -16.73
CA ASN A 11 11.62 6.82 -15.69
C ASN A 11 11.24 5.38 -15.30
N GLY A 12 10.30 4.75 -16.01
CA GLY A 12 9.83 3.40 -15.74
C GLY A 12 8.92 3.28 -14.53
N VAL A 13 8.37 4.38 -14.00
CA VAL A 13 7.34 4.34 -12.94
C VAL A 13 5.99 4.08 -13.59
N PRO A 14 5.17 3.15 -13.07
CA PRO A 14 3.81 2.95 -13.58
C PRO A 14 2.96 4.23 -13.53
N ILE A 15 2.13 4.44 -14.54
CA ILE A 15 1.09 5.48 -14.56
C ILE A 15 -0.24 4.78 -14.28
N LEU A 16 -0.82 5.02 -13.11
CA LEU A 16 -1.96 4.26 -12.60
C LEU A 16 -2.95 5.20 -11.91
N SER A 17 -4.21 5.11 -12.33
CA SER A 17 -5.35 5.73 -11.65
C SER A 17 -5.78 4.86 -10.46
N LYS A 18 -6.53 5.46 -9.53
CA LYS A 18 -7.19 4.75 -8.43
C LYS A 18 -8.05 3.58 -8.91
N SER A 19 -8.80 3.79 -10.01
CA SER A 19 -9.67 2.76 -10.57
C SER A 19 -8.88 1.59 -11.17
N GLU A 20 -7.74 1.85 -11.80
CA GLU A 20 -6.86 0.78 -12.32
C GLU A 20 -6.26 -0.03 -11.16
N ILE A 21 -5.80 0.63 -10.10
CA ILE A 21 -5.28 -0.08 -8.92
C ILE A 21 -6.36 -0.93 -8.26
N ASP A 22 -7.59 -0.42 -8.14
CA ASP A 22 -8.73 -1.20 -7.63
C ASP A 22 -8.97 -2.49 -8.45
N ILE A 23 -9.00 -2.35 -9.79
CA ILE A 23 -9.23 -3.49 -10.70
C ILE A 23 -8.10 -4.52 -10.57
N ILE A 24 -6.85 -4.04 -10.56
CA ILE A 24 -5.66 -4.89 -10.46
C ILE A 24 -5.62 -5.62 -9.11
N ALA A 25 -5.88 -4.92 -8.01
CA ALA A 25 -5.93 -5.51 -6.67
C ALA A 25 -7.00 -6.62 -6.61
N GLU A 26 -8.19 -6.39 -7.16
CA GLU A 26 -9.23 -7.43 -7.20
C GLU A 26 -8.88 -8.59 -8.13
N GLN A 27 -8.14 -8.38 -9.21
CA GLN A 27 -7.64 -9.49 -10.04
C GLN A 27 -6.65 -10.37 -9.26
N PHE A 28 -5.77 -9.77 -8.47
CA PHE A 28 -4.89 -10.50 -7.57
C PHE A 28 -5.68 -11.30 -6.51
N ILE A 29 -6.65 -10.67 -5.86
CA ILE A 29 -7.50 -11.35 -4.87
C ILE A 29 -8.32 -12.47 -5.53
N LYS A 30 -8.78 -12.29 -6.77
CA LYS A 30 -9.57 -13.29 -7.50
C LYS A 30 -8.77 -14.57 -7.76
N GLU A 31 -7.48 -14.46 -8.08
CA GLU A 31 -6.62 -15.64 -8.24
C GLU A 31 -6.24 -16.25 -6.90
N PHE A 32 -5.94 -15.43 -5.89
CA PHE A 32 -5.49 -15.90 -4.58
C PHE A 32 -6.62 -16.49 -3.72
N CYS A 33 -7.69 -15.72 -3.50
CA CYS A 33 -8.79 -16.05 -2.60
C CYS A 33 -10.13 -15.55 -3.18
N PRO A 34 -10.67 -16.19 -4.23
CA PRO A 34 -11.88 -15.70 -4.92
C PRO A 34 -13.13 -15.62 -4.03
N SER A 35 -13.18 -16.36 -2.92
CA SER A 35 -14.27 -16.23 -1.94
C SER A 35 -14.28 -14.86 -1.25
N ALA A 36 -13.13 -14.18 -1.13
CA ALA A 36 -13.03 -12.84 -0.56
C ALA A 36 -13.64 -11.74 -1.44
N LEU A 37 -13.96 -12.04 -2.71
CA LEU A 37 -14.74 -11.16 -3.60
C LEU A 37 -16.22 -11.55 -3.69
N LYS A 38 -16.64 -12.56 -2.92
CA LYS A 38 -18.06 -12.93 -2.76
C LYS A 38 -18.56 -12.51 -1.40
N GLU A 39 -17.77 -12.75 -0.37
CA GLU A 39 -18.09 -12.46 1.02
C GLU A 39 -16.99 -11.57 1.62
N PRO A 40 -17.34 -10.39 2.17
CA PRO A 40 -16.37 -9.52 2.81
C PRO A 40 -15.67 -10.23 3.97
N LYS A 41 -14.35 -10.36 3.87
CA LYS A 41 -13.48 -10.94 4.89
C LYS A 41 -12.08 -10.38 4.77
N ALA A 42 -11.33 -10.44 5.85
CA ALA A 42 -9.91 -10.12 5.87
C ALA A 42 -9.13 -11.07 4.92
N ILE A 43 -8.22 -10.49 4.14
CA ILE A 43 -7.23 -11.24 3.36
C ILE A 43 -6.10 -11.69 4.30
N ASP A 44 -5.73 -12.96 4.22
CA ASP A 44 -4.50 -13.46 4.82
C ASP A 44 -3.31 -12.92 4.02
N ILE A 45 -2.63 -11.91 4.59
CA ILE A 45 -1.62 -11.14 3.86
C ILE A 45 -0.30 -11.89 3.76
N ASP A 46 -0.03 -12.79 4.70
CA ASP A 46 1.22 -13.57 4.75
C ASP A 46 1.14 -14.70 3.73
N LEU A 47 -0.01 -15.39 3.65
CA LEU A 47 -0.25 -16.34 2.56
C LEU A 47 -0.30 -15.63 1.19
N PHE A 48 -0.82 -14.40 1.12
CA PHE A 48 -0.79 -13.65 -0.13
C PHE A 48 0.64 -13.30 -0.56
N SER A 49 1.49 -12.85 0.35
CA SER A 49 2.87 -12.45 0.05
C SER A 49 3.77 -13.68 -0.21
N MET A 50 3.76 -14.65 0.69
CA MET A 50 4.69 -15.78 0.66
C MET A 50 4.23 -16.88 -0.31
N ASP A 51 2.96 -17.31 -0.21
CA ASP A 51 2.49 -18.43 -1.02
C ASP A 51 2.04 -18.00 -2.41
N TYR A 52 1.35 -16.87 -2.52
CA TYR A 52 0.88 -16.41 -3.83
C TYR A 52 1.96 -15.62 -4.57
N LEU A 53 2.53 -14.55 -4.00
CA LEU A 53 3.56 -13.74 -4.68
C LEU A 53 4.96 -14.37 -4.68
N LYS A 54 5.19 -15.44 -3.91
CA LYS A 54 6.48 -16.13 -3.78
C LYS A 54 7.59 -15.23 -3.23
N LEU A 55 7.22 -14.38 -2.27
CA LEU A 55 8.15 -13.52 -1.53
C LEU A 55 8.69 -14.23 -0.29
N GLU A 56 9.89 -13.83 0.13
CA GLU A 56 10.45 -14.17 1.43
C GLU A 56 10.11 -13.06 2.44
N GLU A 57 10.01 -13.41 3.71
CA GLU A 57 9.82 -12.47 4.81
C GLU A 57 11.06 -12.50 5.71
N ASP A 58 11.51 -11.32 6.15
CA ASP A 58 12.54 -11.15 7.17
C ASP A 58 12.15 -10.04 8.15
N PHE A 59 12.67 -10.12 9.37
CA PHE A 59 12.40 -9.16 10.44
C PHE A 59 13.70 -8.56 10.97
N GLN A 60 13.79 -7.23 10.93
CA GLN A 60 14.97 -6.49 11.34
C GLN A 60 14.55 -5.22 12.07
N TYR A 61 15.42 -4.61 12.88
CA TYR A 61 15.19 -3.21 13.29
C TYR A 61 15.68 -2.30 12.16
N LEU A 62 14.76 -1.66 11.44
CA LEU A 62 15.08 -0.85 10.25
C LEU A 62 15.59 0.55 10.62
N SER A 63 15.35 0.99 11.85
CA SER A 63 15.90 2.24 12.39
C SER A 63 15.87 2.26 13.91
N HIS A 64 16.71 3.09 14.53
CA HIS A 64 16.71 3.28 15.99
C HIS A 64 15.49 4.07 16.51
N CYS A 65 14.66 4.65 15.63
CA CYS A 65 13.57 5.56 15.98
C CYS A 65 12.23 5.21 15.33
N GLY A 66 12.12 4.06 14.67
CA GLY A 66 10.87 3.63 14.01
C GLY A 66 10.47 4.48 12.80
N VAL A 67 11.43 5.15 12.14
CA VAL A 67 11.16 5.97 10.94
C VAL A 67 10.93 5.11 9.70
N TYR A 68 11.33 3.85 9.69
CA TYR A 68 11.04 2.88 8.62
C TYR A 68 10.30 1.68 9.23
N LEU A 69 9.27 1.19 8.54
CA LEU A 69 8.48 0.04 8.98
C LEU A 69 8.59 -1.17 8.06
N GLY A 70 8.89 -0.92 6.79
CA GLY A 70 8.99 -1.92 5.75
C GLY A 70 10.08 -1.57 4.74
N MET A 71 10.59 -2.59 4.07
CA MET A 71 11.53 -2.47 2.97
C MET A 71 11.35 -3.62 1.98
N MET A 72 11.08 -3.28 0.72
CA MET A 72 11.10 -4.25 -0.38
C MET A 72 12.50 -4.34 -1.00
N VAL A 73 13.04 -5.56 -1.04
CA VAL A 73 14.32 -5.89 -1.69
C VAL A 73 14.11 -6.34 -3.14
N PHE A 74 14.60 -5.57 -4.10
CA PHE A 74 14.42 -5.84 -5.54
C PHE A 74 15.59 -6.57 -6.18
N ASN A 75 16.79 -6.50 -5.58
CA ASN A 75 17.99 -7.21 -6.03
C ASN A 75 18.76 -7.72 -4.81
N ASP A 76 19.47 -8.84 -4.97
CA ASP A 76 20.36 -9.39 -3.95
C ASP A 76 21.35 -8.32 -3.46
N THR A 77 21.53 -8.23 -2.15
CA THR A 77 22.42 -7.22 -1.55
C THR A 77 22.93 -7.68 -0.20
N ASN A 78 24.14 -7.25 0.15
CA ASN A 78 24.74 -7.43 1.47
C ASN A 78 24.84 -6.10 2.25
N LYS A 79 24.10 -5.08 1.82
CA LYS A 79 24.19 -3.70 2.33
C LYS A 79 22.85 -3.16 2.81
N ILE A 80 21.99 -3.99 3.40
CA ILE A 80 20.78 -3.53 4.07
C ILE A 80 21.19 -2.89 5.41
N PRO A 81 21.04 -1.56 5.61
CA PRO A 81 21.34 -0.99 6.90
C PRO A 81 20.25 -1.35 7.89
N VAL A 82 20.65 -2.00 8.98
CA VAL A 82 19.80 -2.40 10.10
C VAL A 82 20.37 -1.81 11.39
N TYR A 83 19.52 -1.63 12.39
CA TYR A 83 19.91 -1.18 13.72
C TYR A 83 20.12 -2.39 14.63
N ASN A 84 21.26 -2.46 15.30
CA ASN A 84 21.51 -3.44 16.35
C ASN A 84 21.21 -2.80 17.72
N PRO A 85 20.14 -3.19 18.42
CA PRO A 85 19.80 -2.60 19.73
C PRO A 85 20.79 -2.98 20.83
N ASP A 86 21.44 -4.14 20.75
CA ASP A 86 22.37 -4.62 21.79
C ASP A 86 23.61 -3.72 21.90
N ASN A 87 24.06 -3.21 20.76
CA ASN A 87 25.28 -2.41 20.64
C ASN A 87 25.00 -0.93 20.28
N ASN A 88 23.72 -0.55 20.15
CA ASN A 88 23.28 0.79 19.74
C ASN A 88 24.01 1.34 18.50
N ARG A 89 24.10 0.54 17.43
CA ARG A 89 24.81 0.91 16.20
C ARG A 89 24.13 0.38 14.95
N ALA A 90 24.42 1.02 13.82
CA ALA A 90 24.01 0.51 12.52
C ALA A 90 24.95 -0.61 12.05
N GLU A 91 24.37 -1.65 11.45
CA GLU A 91 25.06 -2.79 10.84
C GLU A 91 24.50 -3.06 9.44
N TYR A 92 25.18 -3.90 8.67
CA TYR A 92 24.69 -4.33 7.36
C TYR A 92 24.24 -5.79 7.40
N ALA A 93 23.01 -6.02 6.97
CA ALA A 93 22.44 -7.35 6.74
C ALA A 93 22.44 -7.68 5.24
N ALA A 94 22.44 -8.98 4.94
CA ALA A 94 22.25 -9.48 3.60
C ALA A 94 20.80 -9.93 3.38
N ALA A 95 20.26 -9.63 2.20
CA ALA A 95 18.92 -10.03 1.80
C ALA A 95 18.90 -10.39 0.31
N LYS A 96 18.03 -11.33 -0.04
CA LYS A 96 17.84 -11.75 -1.43
C LYS A 96 16.78 -10.90 -2.11
N LYS A 97 16.81 -10.90 -3.43
CA LYS A 97 15.72 -10.38 -4.24
C LYS A 97 14.42 -11.08 -3.86
N GLY A 98 13.36 -10.30 -3.67
CA GLY A 98 12.06 -10.82 -3.30
C GLY A 98 11.88 -11.00 -1.80
N THR A 99 12.74 -10.41 -0.96
CA THR A 99 12.53 -10.35 0.49
C THR A 99 11.79 -9.07 0.88
N ILE A 100 10.67 -9.22 1.59
CA ILE A 100 10.03 -8.15 2.37
C ILE A 100 10.71 -8.13 3.74
N ILE A 101 11.31 -7.00 4.13
CA ILE A 101 11.87 -6.82 5.47
C ILE A 101 10.94 -5.93 6.27
N ILE A 102 10.44 -6.43 7.40
CA ILE A 102 9.54 -5.74 8.30
C ILE A 102 10.27 -5.31 9.58
N ASP A 103 9.92 -4.13 10.10
CA ASP A 103 10.49 -3.65 11.36
C ASP A 103 10.01 -4.49 12.55
N ASN A 104 10.94 -4.96 13.39
CA ASN A 104 10.65 -5.78 14.57
C ASN A 104 9.63 -5.17 15.53
N THR A 105 9.51 -3.84 15.60
CA THR A 105 8.49 -3.20 16.46
C THR A 105 7.06 -3.54 16.03
N LEU A 106 6.84 -3.99 14.81
CA LEU A 106 5.53 -4.43 14.32
C LEU A 106 5.13 -5.84 14.80
N LEU A 107 6.03 -6.56 15.47
CA LEU A 107 5.74 -7.83 16.15
C LEU A 107 5.27 -7.64 17.59
N GLU A 108 5.28 -6.41 18.11
CA GLU A 108 4.78 -6.09 19.44
C GLU A 108 3.24 -6.24 19.51
N GLU A 109 2.72 -6.34 20.74
CA GLU A 109 1.28 -6.41 20.97
C GLU A 109 0.54 -5.21 20.33
N ASP A 110 -0.69 -5.45 19.87
CA ASP A 110 -1.55 -4.47 19.19
C ASP A 110 -1.03 -3.88 17.86
N GLN A 111 0.09 -4.37 17.31
CA GLN A 111 0.61 -3.90 16.01
C GLN A 111 0.10 -4.66 14.78
N GLU A 112 -0.69 -5.73 14.96
CA GLU A 112 -1.17 -6.60 13.86
C GLU A 112 -1.75 -5.81 12.67
N ARG A 113 -2.62 -4.84 12.93
CA ARG A 113 -3.27 -4.04 11.87
C ARG A 113 -2.27 -3.19 11.08
N ARG A 114 -1.20 -2.74 11.75
CA ARG A 114 -0.12 -1.94 11.15
C ARG A 114 0.83 -2.84 10.38
N TYR A 115 1.21 -3.99 10.95
CA TYR A 115 1.95 -5.06 10.27
C TYR A 115 1.27 -5.44 8.95
N ARG A 116 -0.02 -5.77 8.99
CA ARG A 116 -0.78 -6.18 7.80
C ARG A 116 -0.81 -5.12 6.71
N PHE A 117 -0.89 -3.85 7.09
CA PHE A 117 -0.83 -2.73 6.14
C PHE A 117 0.57 -2.59 5.54
N THR A 118 1.63 -2.65 6.35
CA THR A 118 3.02 -2.60 5.87
C THR A 118 3.32 -3.76 4.93
N MET A 119 2.92 -4.99 5.26
CA MET A 119 3.08 -6.15 4.38
C MET A 119 2.39 -5.94 3.02
N ALA A 120 1.15 -5.47 3.02
CA ALA A 120 0.43 -5.16 1.79
C ALA A 120 1.08 -4.01 0.98
N HIS A 121 1.73 -3.08 1.67
CA HIS A 121 2.46 -1.96 1.07
C HIS A 121 3.70 -2.44 0.33
N GLU A 122 4.52 -3.28 0.96
CA GLU A 122 5.68 -3.87 0.30
C GLU A 122 5.28 -4.80 -0.85
N CYS A 123 4.16 -5.52 -0.72
CA CYS A 123 3.56 -6.27 -1.84
C CYS A 123 3.19 -5.34 -3.01
N GLY A 124 2.64 -4.16 -2.74
CA GLY A 124 2.38 -3.14 -3.76
C GLY A 124 3.65 -2.70 -4.49
N HIS A 125 4.74 -2.49 -3.74
CA HIS A 125 6.05 -2.22 -4.33
C HIS A 125 6.53 -3.35 -5.24
N TRP A 126 6.39 -4.60 -4.79
CA TRP A 126 6.75 -5.76 -5.60
C TRP A 126 5.94 -5.86 -6.89
N ILE A 127 4.63 -5.67 -6.81
CA ILE A 127 3.70 -5.80 -7.94
C ILE A 127 4.01 -4.77 -9.01
N PHE A 128 4.21 -3.50 -8.63
CA PHE A 128 4.23 -2.39 -9.57
C PHE A 128 5.64 -1.89 -9.92
N HIS A 129 6.56 -1.88 -8.96
CA HIS A 129 7.81 -1.13 -9.08
C HIS A 129 9.03 -1.99 -9.42
N ARG A 130 8.91 -3.33 -9.36
CA ARG A 130 10.04 -4.24 -9.61
C ARG A 130 10.80 -3.95 -10.91
N ASN A 131 10.10 -3.64 -11.99
CA ASN A 131 10.71 -3.42 -13.30
C ASN A 131 11.61 -2.17 -13.34
N LYS A 132 11.32 -1.16 -12.51
CA LYS A 132 12.15 0.04 -12.37
C LYS A 132 13.50 -0.28 -11.73
N PHE A 133 13.51 -1.22 -10.79
CA PHE A 133 14.70 -1.57 -10.00
C PHE A 133 15.45 -2.80 -10.52
N MET A 134 14.82 -3.62 -11.38
CA MET A 134 15.45 -4.82 -11.91
C MET A 134 16.64 -4.49 -12.81
N TYR A 135 17.79 -5.09 -12.48
CA TYR A 135 19.00 -5.03 -13.28
C TYR A 135 18.95 -6.03 -14.44
N ASN A 136 19.39 -5.61 -15.62
CA ASN A 136 19.75 -6.53 -16.71
C ASN A 136 21.29 -6.65 -16.77
N PRO A 137 21.87 -7.80 -16.38
CA PRO A 137 23.32 -8.02 -16.43
C PRO A 137 23.96 -7.88 -17.80
N ASN A 138 23.17 -7.97 -18.86
CA ASN A 138 23.65 -7.83 -20.23
C ASN A 138 23.51 -6.39 -20.78
N GLN A 139 23.00 -5.44 -19.98
CA GLN A 139 22.80 -4.06 -20.39
C GLN A 139 23.88 -3.19 -19.74
N ILE A 140 24.99 -2.98 -20.47
CA ILE A 140 26.06 -2.05 -20.06
C ILE A 140 25.55 -0.63 -20.29
N SER A 141 25.16 0.07 -19.22
CA SER A 141 24.89 1.52 -19.27
C SER A 141 26.17 2.27 -18.89
N LEU A 142 26.71 3.07 -19.82
CA LEU A 142 27.97 3.81 -19.65
C LEU A 142 27.95 4.89 -18.54
N PHE A 143 26.79 5.17 -17.94
CA PHE A 143 26.60 6.28 -16.99
C PHE A 143 25.72 5.90 -15.78
N GLU A 144 25.87 4.71 -15.21
CA GLU A 144 25.06 4.30 -14.06
C GLU A 144 25.52 4.93 -12.74
N GLN A 145 24.69 5.84 -12.20
CA GLN A 145 24.59 6.09 -10.75
C GLN A 145 24.31 4.76 -10.03
N PRO A 146 24.81 4.54 -8.80
CA PRO A 146 24.52 3.32 -8.06
C PRO A 146 23.01 3.15 -7.89
N LYS A 147 22.42 2.23 -8.66
CA LYS A 147 20.99 1.95 -8.64
C LYS A 147 20.61 1.30 -7.32
N GLN A 148 19.60 1.85 -6.67
CA GLN A 148 19.17 1.45 -5.33
C GLN A 148 18.60 0.02 -5.37
N ALA A 149 19.23 -0.92 -4.65
CA ALA A 149 18.78 -2.32 -4.60
C ALA A 149 17.46 -2.53 -3.82
N VAL A 150 17.05 -1.51 -3.06
CA VAL A 150 15.94 -1.56 -2.10
C VAL A 150 15.11 -0.29 -2.11
N PHE A 151 13.86 -0.40 -1.73
CA PHE A 151 13.00 0.75 -1.48
C PHE A 151 12.65 0.82 0.00
N LYS A 152 13.01 1.94 0.66
CA LYS A 152 12.85 2.11 2.11
C LYS A 152 11.60 2.92 2.40
N CYS A 153 10.63 2.30 3.06
CA CYS A 153 9.32 2.88 3.25
C CYS A 153 9.27 3.57 4.61
N ARG A 154 9.15 4.90 4.58
CA ARG A 154 9.12 5.69 5.82
C ARG A 154 7.76 5.51 6.51
N THR A 155 7.74 5.67 7.82
CA THR A 155 6.52 5.97 8.57
C THR A 155 5.98 7.30 8.08
N VAL A 156 5.17 7.28 7.02
CA VAL A 156 4.42 8.45 6.60
C VAL A 156 3.28 8.59 7.61
N SER A 157 3.31 9.62 8.44
CA SER A 157 2.09 10.06 9.09
C SER A 157 1.14 10.44 7.96
N LEU A 158 0.03 9.70 7.85
CA LEU A 158 -1.05 9.95 6.86
C LEU A 158 -1.67 11.36 6.97
N GLU A 159 -1.16 12.18 7.90
CA GLU A 159 -1.58 13.51 8.31
C GLU A 159 -0.51 14.60 8.06
N GLY A 160 0.66 14.25 7.51
CA GLY A 160 1.66 15.24 7.11
C GLY A 160 1.19 16.11 5.95
N LYS A 161 1.67 17.36 5.87
CA LYS A 161 1.44 18.23 4.70
C LYS A 161 1.91 17.50 3.44
N THR A 162 0.97 16.94 2.68
CA THR A 162 1.28 16.28 1.42
C THR A 162 1.72 17.35 0.44
N LYS A 163 2.89 17.14 -0.14
CA LYS A 163 3.40 17.95 -1.24
C LYS A 163 2.33 18.02 -2.35
N PRO A 164 2.08 19.19 -2.98
CA PRO A 164 1.18 19.28 -4.13
C PRO A 164 1.57 18.26 -5.19
N TYR A 165 0.57 17.68 -5.86
CA TYR A 165 0.82 16.62 -6.84
C TYR A 165 1.77 17.05 -7.97
N THR A 166 1.66 18.32 -8.37
CA THR A 166 2.52 18.96 -9.38
C THR A 166 4.01 18.90 -9.05
N GLU A 167 4.37 18.68 -7.78
CA GLU A 167 5.76 18.60 -7.36
C GLU A 167 6.22 17.16 -7.05
N TRP A 168 5.37 16.14 -7.23
CA TRP A 168 5.71 14.77 -6.89
C TRP A 168 6.86 14.23 -7.75
N ASN A 169 7.83 13.59 -7.08
CA ASN A 169 8.87 12.84 -7.77
C ASN A 169 8.46 11.35 -7.95
N ASP A 170 9.35 10.55 -8.53
CA ASP A 170 9.12 9.11 -8.71
C ASP A 170 8.82 8.37 -7.41
N ASN A 171 9.55 8.68 -6.32
CA ASN A 171 9.35 8.02 -5.03
C ASN A 171 8.00 8.39 -4.41
N ASP A 172 7.59 9.66 -4.50
CA ASP A 172 6.29 10.11 -4.01
C ASP A 172 5.15 9.35 -4.73
N ARG A 173 5.28 9.17 -6.05
CA ARG A 173 4.33 8.40 -6.87
C ARG A 173 4.30 6.92 -6.49
N MET A 174 5.46 6.29 -6.33
CA MET A 174 5.57 4.87 -5.94
C MET A 174 5.00 4.61 -4.54
N GLU A 175 5.32 5.46 -3.57
CA GLU A 175 4.77 5.40 -2.20
C GLU A 175 3.24 5.54 -2.20
N TRP A 176 2.70 6.47 -2.99
CA TRP A 176 1.25 6.61 -3.15
C TRP A 176 0.63 5.36 -3.78
N GLN A 177 1.23 4.81 -4.85
CA GLN A 177 0.75 3.59 -5.50
C GLN A 177 0.75 2.42 -4.52
N ALA A 178 1.82 2.23 -3.74
CA ALA A 178 1.91 1.18 -2.74
C ALA A 178 0.86 1.35 -1.63
N ASN A 179 0.67 2.57 -1.11
CA ASN A 179 -0.35 2.87 -0.10
C ASN A 179 -1.78 2.62 -0.59
N TYR A 180 -2.09 3.05 -1.82
CA TYR A 180 -3.40 2.82 -2.41
C TYR A 180 -3.63 1.33 -2.67
N THR A 181 -2.62 0.63 -3.18
CA THR A 181 -2.65 -0.82 -3.42
C THR A 181 -2.88 -1.59 -2.11
N SER A 182 -2.20 -1.22 -1.03
CA SER A 182 -2.41 -1.80 0.31
C SER A 182 -3.86 -1.71 0.73
N SER A 183 -4.44 -0.53 0.56
CA SER A 183 -5.84 -0.27 0.89
C SER A 183 -6.78 -1.07 0.00
N ALA A 184 -6.46 -1.23 -1.29
CA ALA A 184 -7.28 -1.97 -2.24
C ALA A 184 -7.21 -3.49 -2.05
N LEU A 185 -6.05 -4.03 -1.69
CA LEU A 185 -5.86 -5.44 -1.36
C LEU A 185 -6.57 -5.82 -0.05
N LEU A 186 -6.38 -5.02 1.00
CA LEU A 186 -6.95 -5.30 2.32
C LEU A 186 -8.45 -4.98 2.39
N MET A 187 -8.93 -4.03 1.58
CA MET A 187 -10.33 -3.59 1.54
C MET A 187 -10.80 -3.47 0.08
N PRO A 188 -11.20 -4.61 -0.53
CA PRO A 188 -11.57 -4.68 -1.95
C PRO A 188 -12.76 -3.78 -2.25
N ARG A 189 -12.69 -3.01 -3.34
CA ARG A 189 -13.71 -1.99 -3.67
C ARG A 189 -15.11 -2.61 -3.79
N SER A 190 -15.24 -3.71 -4.50
CA SER A 190 -16.49 -4.45 -4.66
C SER A 190 -17.09 -4.86 -3.32
N MET A 191 -16.27 -5.28 -2.35
CA MET A 191 -16.72 -5.69 -1.02
C MET A 191 -17.12 -4.49 -0.16
N ILE A 192 -16.36 -3.40 -0.21
CA ILE A 192 -16.73 -2.15 0.45
C ILE A 192 -18.05 -1.61 -0.10
N LEU A 193 -18.23 -1.59 -1.43
CA LEU A 193 -19.47 -1.17 -2.07
C LEU A 193 -20.64 -2.10 -1.73
N LYS A 194 -20.42 -3.41 -1.68
CA LYS A 194 -21.43 -4.38 -1.21
C LYS A 194 -21.89 -4.07 0.20
N MET A 195 -20.96 -3.85 1.13
CA MET A 195 -21.28 -3.48 2.51
C MET A 195 -22.00 -2.13 2.61
N TYR A 196 -21.54 -1.14 1.85
CA TYR A 196 -22.17 0.18 1.80
C TYR A 196 -23.61 0.09 1.28
N ASN A 197 -23.83 -0.70 0.23
CA ASN A 197 -25.16 -0.91 -0.36
C ASN A 197 -26.15 -1.55 0.61
N CYS A 198 -25.69 -2.37 1.55
CA CYS A 198 -26.50 -2.99 2.60
C CYS A 198 -26.49 -2.19 3.92
N SER A 199 -25.89 -1.00 3.97
CA SER A 199 -25.70 -0.24 5.20
C SER A 199 -26.83 0.76 5.49
N LEU A 200 -27.03 1.04 6.78
CA LEU A 200 -27.89 2.16 7.23
C LEU A 200 -27.35 3.53 6.76
N LEU A 201 -26.04 3.61 6.48
CA LEU A 201 -25.38 4.81 5.98
C LEU A 201 -25.95 5.22 4.62
N LYS A 202 -26.07 4.26 3.69
CA LYS A 202 -26.69 4.50 2.37
C LYS A 202 -28.17 4.86 2.50
N GLN A 203 -28.93 4.11 3.31
CA GLN A 203 -30.36 4.39 3.52
C GLN A 203 -30.61 5.79 4.10
N SER A 204 -29.73 6.26 4.98
CA SER A 204 -29.81 7.60 5.55
C SER A 204 -29.53 8.68 4.50
N ARG A 205 -28.55 8.44 3.62
CA ARG A 205 -28.20 9.32 2.50
C ARG A 205 -29.36 9.46 1.50
N GLU A 206 -29.96 8.34 1.09
CA GLU A 206 -31.08 8.32 0.14
C GLU A 206 -32.32 9.03 0.68
N LYS A 207 -32.53 8.99 2.00
CA LYS A 207 -33.63 9.69 2.67
C LYS A 207 -33.35 11.18 2.93
N ASN A 208 -32.28 11.75 2.37
CA ASN A 208 -31.80 13.11 2.62
C ASN A 208 -31.69 13.45 4.13
N ARG A 209 -31.49 12.44 4.98
CA ARG A 209 -31.26 12.67 6.40
C ARG A 209 -29.83 13.13 6.57
N ASN A 210 -29.61 14.07 7.47
CA ASN A 210 -28.25 14.48 7.79
C ASN A 210 -27.47 13.25 8.26
N ILE A 211 -26.45 12.85 7.49
CA ILE A 211 -25.61 11.71 7.84
C ILE A 211 -24.75 12.15 9.01
N GLY A 212 -25.20 11.82 10.22
CA GLY A 212 -24.47 12.14 11.44
C GLY A 212 -23.05 11.58 11.39
N VAL A 213 -22.10 12.35 11.95
CA VAL A 213 -20.70 11.93 12.13
C VAL A 213 -20.60 10.55 12.77
N LEU A 214 -21.49 10.26 13.74
CA LEU A 214 -21.60 8.96 14.41
C LEU A 214 -21.85 7.81 13.43
N SER A 215 -22.74 7.96 12.45
CA SER A 215 -23.05 6.91 11.47
C SER A 215 -21.84 6.60 10.57
N GLN A 216 -21.04 7.62 10.22
CA GLN A 216 -19.80 7.43 9.46
C GLN A 216 -18.76 6.71 10.32
N GLN A 217 -18.57 7.13 11.58
CA GLN A 217 -17.63 6.49 12.51
C GLN A 217 -17.99 5.03 12.80
N LEU A 218 -19.28 4.71 12.99
CA LEU A 218 -19.73 3.33 13.17
C LEU A 218 -19.49 2.48 11.91
N PHE A 219 -19.65 3.06 10.72
CA PHE A 219 -19.33 2.37 9.47
C PHE A 219 -17.83 2.15 9.32
N VAL A 220 -16.99 3.15 9.63
CA VAL A 220 -15.52 3.02 9.69
C VAL A 220 -15.11 1.88 10.63
N ALA A 221 -15.63 1.87 11.86
CA ALA A 221 -15.32 0.84 12.85
C ALA A 221 -15.76 -0.57 12.37
N ARG A 222 -16.90 -0.66 11.68
CA ARG A 222 -17.36 -1.92 11.09
C ARG A 222 -16.42 -2.43 9.99
N ILE A 223 -15.95 -1.55 9.11
CA ILE A 223 -15.00 -1.89 8.03
C ILE A 223 -13.65 -2.29 8.62
N SER A 224 -13.14 -1.48 9.55
CA SER A 224 -11.93 -1.73 10.34
C SER A 224 -11.93 -3.12 10.98
N ASN A 225 -12.99 -3.47 11.70
CA ASN A 225 -13.09 -4.78 12.35
C ASN A 225 -13.24 -5.93 11.35
N LEU A 226 -14.02 -5.79 10.28
CA LEU A 226 -14.27 -6.89 9.34
C LEU A 226 -13.06 -7.24 8.47
N PHE A 227 -12.33 -6.22 8.01
CA PHE A 227 -11.12 -6.41 7.22
C PHE A 227 -9.85 -6.46 8.08
N ASN A 228 -9.99 -6.28 9.39
CA ASN A 228 -8.94 -6.25 10.41
C ASN A 228 -7.82 -5.23 10.08
N VAL A 229 -8.22 -4.01 9.78
CA VAL A 229 -7.32 -2.87 9.52
C VAL A 229 -7.50 -1.79 10.58
N SER A 230 -6.65 -0.77 10.61
CA SER A 230 -6.85 0.37 11.53
C SER A 230 -8.08 1.20 11.13
N ASN A 231 -8.67 1.91 12.09
CA ASN A 231 -9.77 2.85 11.79
C ASN A 231 -9.32 3.93 10.81
N GLN A 232 -8.07 4.39 10.91
CA GLN A 232 -7.49 5.39 10.02
C GLN A 232 -7.40 4.87 8.57
N ALA A 233 -6.89 3.64 8.36
CA ALA A 233 -6.83 3.03 7.04
C ALA A 233 -8.23 2.85 6.44
N ALA A 234 -9.18 2.35 7.23
CA ALA A 234 -10.58 2.21 6.81
C ALA A 234 -11.21 3.56 6.43
N GLU A 235 -10.98 4.62 7.22
CA GLU A 235 -11.47 5.96 6.94
C GLU A 235 -10.91 6.51 5.62
N ILE A 236 -9.58 6.39 5.41
CA ILE A 236 -8.93 6.82 4.17
C ILE A 236 -9.50 6.07 2.96
N ARG A 237 -9.68 4.75 3.07
CA ARG A 237 -10.26 3.94 1.99
C ARG A 237 -11.69 4.38 1.65
N LEU A 238 -12.51 4.64 2.67
CA LEU A 238 -13.89 5.11 2.47
C LEU A 238 -13.95 6.52 1.87
N LYS A 239 -13.02 7.42 2.23
CA LYS A 239 -12.87 8.74 1.60
C LYS A 239 -12.45 8.60 0.14
N ASN A 240 -11.45 7.77 -0.14
CA ASN A 240 -10.96 7.47 -1.49
C ASN A 240 -12.04 6.88 -2.41
N LEU A 241 -13.02 6.17 -1.86
CA LEU A 241 -14.15 5.62 -2.60
C LEU A 241 -15.38 6.56 -2.65
N GLY A 242 -15.27 7.78 -2.08
CA GLY A 242 -16.35 8.77 -2.07
C GLY A 242 -17.56 8.38 -1.20
N ILE A 243 -17.39 7.44 -0.27
CA ILE A 243 -18.47 6.92 0.59
C ILE A 243 -18.72 7.85 1.77
N ILE A 244 -17.65 8.38 2.35
CA ILE A 244 -17.70 9.36 3.45
C ILE A 244 -17.03 10.67 3.02
N LYS A 245 -17.41 11.78 3.66
CA LYS A 245 -16.91 13.10 3.27
C LYS A 245 -15.44 13.27 3.66
N GLN A 246 -14.69 13.93 2.78
CA GLN A 246 -13.35 14.42 3.09
C GLN A 246 -13.50 15.66 3.97
N SER A 247 -12.90 15.65 5.16
CA SER A 247 -12.78 16.84 5.99
C SER A 247 -11.77 17.78 5.33
N ASN A 248 -12.24 18.75 4.53
CA ASN A 248 -11.49 19.87 3.94
C ASN A 248 -9.98 19.64 3.73
N ILE A 249 -9.61 18.74 2.81
CA ILE A 249 -8.25 18.64 2.26
C ILE A 249 -8.41 18.63 0.74
N SER A 250 -7.59 19.44 0.05
CA SER A 250 -7.57 19.64 -1.40
C SER A 250 -7.61 18.31 -2.17
N THR A 251 -8.45 18.27 -3.20
CA THR A 251 -8.80 17.07 -3.98
C THR A 251 -7.64 16.59 -4.85
N PHE A 252 -6.76 15.80 -4.23
CA PHE A 252 -5.65 15.08 -4.84
C PHE A 252 -6.02 14.32 -6.14
N ASP A 253 -7.23 13.74 -6.21
CA ASP A 253 -7.68 12.92 -7.33
C ASP A 253 -8.02 13.72 -8.59
N GLU A 254 -8.64 14.88 -8.40
CA GLU A 254 -8.99 15.73 -9.54
C GLU A 254 -7.72 16.27 -10.22
N GLU A 255 -6.68 16.60 -9.44
CA GLU A 255 -5.42 17.10 -9.98
C GLU A 255 -4.61 15.99 -10.68
N TYR A 256 -4.55 14.78 -10.10
CA TYR A 256 -3.87 13.62 -10.73
C TYR A 256 -4.54 13.23 -12.05
N ASP A 257 -5.88 13.05 -12.03
CA ASP A 257 -6.61 12.59 -13.20
C ASP A 257 -6.63 13.66 -14.31
N LYS A 258 -6.74 14.95 -13.96
CA LYS A 258 -6.60 16.06 -14.94
C LYS A 258 -5.23 16.06 -15.60
N GLN A 259 -4.16 15.85 -14.84
CA GLN A 259 -2.80 15.96 -15.37
C GLN A 259 -2.40 14.77 -16.25
N PHE A 260 -2.81 13.55 -15.90
CA PHE A 260 -2.37 12.33 -16.61
C PHE A 260 -3.41 11.73 -17.54
N TYR A 261 -4.70 11.97 -17.29
CA TYR A 261 -5.80 11.43 -18.10
C TYR A 261 -6.63 12.52 -18.80
N GLY A 262 -6.37 13.81 -18.55
CA GLY A 262 -6.98 14.93 -19.29
C GLY A 262 -8.49 15.10 -19.11
N ILE A 263 -9.03 14.63 -17.97
CA ILE A 263 -10.47 14.62 -17.65
C ILE A 263 -10.89 15.86 -16.85
#